data_AF-A0A6B2FT22-F1
#
_entry.id   AF-A0A6B2FT22-F1
#
_cell.length_a   1.000
_cell.length_b   1.000
_cell.length_c   1.000
_cell.angle_alpha   90.00
_cell.angle_beta   90.00
_cell.angle_gamma   90.00
#
_symmetry.space_group_name_H-M   'P 1'
#
loop_
_entity.id
_entity.type
_entity.pdbx_description
1 polymer ?
#
loop_
_entity_poly.entity_id
_entity_poly.type
_entity_poly.pdbx_seq_one_letter_code
_entity_poly.pdbx_strand_id
1 'polypeptide(L)' 'MNQREQYSFILNIILPAIERDGLHIKAAGAELVLRPTDPSVEAFINEARRSLTYSLSRPVVNAVSYL' A
#
# COMPACT_ATOMS: atom_id res chain seq x y z
N MET A 1 -3.34 10.66 10.45
CA MET A 1 -2.89 9.26 10.38
C MET A 1 -1.38 9.24 10.55
N ASN A 2 -0.86 8.45 11.49
CA ASN A 2 0.57 8.16 11.59
C ASN A 2 1.00 7.19 10.47
N GLN A 3 2.30 7.02 10.26
CA GLN A 3 2.84 6.18 9.19
C GLN A 3 2.35 4.73 9.26
N ARG A 4 2.22 4.17 10.46
CA ARG A 4 1.75 2.79 10.66
C ARG A 4 0.27 2.66 10.31
N GLU A 5 -0.55 3.65 10.64
CA GLU A 5 -1.96 3.74 10.24
C GLU A 5 -2.09 3.89 8.72
N GLN A 6 -1.23 4.69 8.08
CA GLN A 6 -1.19 4.81 6.62
C GLN A 6 -0.85 3.48 5.96
N TYR A 7 0.18 2.79 6.43
CA TYR A 7 0.58 1.48 5.89
C TYR A 7 -0.52 0.43 6.08
N SER A 8 -1.16 0.42 7.24
CA SER A 8 -2.29 -0.47 7.51
C SER A 8 -3.49 -0.15 6.60
N PHE A 9 -3.79 1.12 6.39
CA PHE A 9 -4.86 1.54 5.48
C PHE A 9 -4.57 1.14 4.04
N ILE A 10 -3.34 1.35 3.56
CA ILE A 10 -2.96 0.95 2.20
C ILE A 10 -3.06 -0.57 2.04
N LEU A 11 -2.51 -1.33 2.99
CA LEU A 11 -2.47 -2.79 2.93
C LEU A 11 -3.88 -3.41 2.97
N ASN A 12 -4.75 -2.91 3.86
CA ASN A 12 -6.03 -3.56 4.14
C ASN A 12 -7.20 -2.97 3.35
N ILE A 13 -7.08 -1.76 2.82
CA ILE A 13 -8.17 -1.07 2.10
C ILE A 13 -7.80 -0.79 0.64
N ILE A 14 -6.66 -0.13 0.40
CA ILE A 14 -6.31 0.31 -0.96
C ILE A 14 -5.90 -0.87 -1.84
N LEU A 15 -4.99 -1.73 -1.41
CA LEU A 15 -4.53 -2.85 -2.23
C LEU A 15 -5.68 -3.80 -2.63
N PRO A 16 -6.58 -4.22 -1.72
CA PRO A 16 -7.73 -5.05 -2.10
C PRO A 16 -8.70 -4.34 -3.05
N ALA A 17 -8.88 -3.02 -2.92
CA ALA A 17 -9.72 -2.27 -3.85
C ALA A 17 -9.12 -2.24 -5.26
N ILE A 18 -7.81 -2.03 -5.38
CA ILE A 18 -7.11 -2.08 -6.68
C ILE A 18 -7.19 -3.51 -7.28
N GLU A 19 -7.00 -4.53 -6.45
CA GLU A 19 -7.06 -5.95 -6.87
C GLU A 19 -8.43 -6.35 -7.39
N ARG A 20 -9.52 -5.87 -6.77
CA ARG A 20 -10.89 -6.22 -7.16
C ARG A 20 -11.44 -5.34 -8.28
N ASP A 21 -11.31 -4.03 -8.13
CA ASP A 21 -12.04 -3.05 -8.94
C ASP A 21 -11.13 -2.27 -9.90
N GLY A 22 -9.82 -2.32 -9.67
CA GLY A 22 -8.85 -1.48 -10.36
C GLY A 22 -8.81 -0.06 -9.78
N LEU A 23 -8.01 0.80 -10.39
CA LEU A 23 -7.89 2.20 -9.99
C LEU A 23 -7.60 3.08 -11.20
N HIS A 24 -8.37 4.15 -11.34
CA HIS A 24 -8.14 5.18 -12.34
C HIS A 24 -7.91 6.51 -11.64
N ILE A 25 -6.70 7.03 -11.74
CA ILE A 25 -6.35 8.36 -11.26
C ILE A 25 -6.18 9.26 -12.47
N LYS A 26 -6.94 10.35 -12.52
CA LYS A 26 -6.75 11.43 -13.48
C LYS A 26 -6.08 12.61 -12.78
N ALA A 27 -4.92 13.00 -13.28
CA ALA A 27 -4.20 14.20 -12.85
C ALA A 27 -4.07 15.16 -14.04
N ALA A 28 -3.74 16.43 -13.78
CA ALA A 28 -3.62 17.44 -14.83
C ALA A 28 -2.55 17.04 -15.86
N GLY A 29 -2.99 16.50 -17.00
CA GLY A 29 -2.14 16.07 -18.12
C GLY A 29 -1.76 14.59 -18.15
N ALA A 30 -2.18 13.76 -17.17
CA ALA A 30 -1.84 12.34 -17.14
C ALA A 30 -2.93 11.48 -16.51
N GLU A 31 -3.01 10.23 -16.96
CA GLU A 31 -3.88 9.21 -16.37
C GLU A 31 -3.04 8.01 -15.93
N LEU A 32 -3.27 7.55 -14.69
CA LEU A 32 -2.78 6.26 -14.22
C LEU A 32 -3.96 5.30 -14.16
N VAL A 33 -3.86 4.18 -14.88
CA VAL A 33 -4.87 3.14 -14.89
C VAL A 33 -4.24 1.84 -14.42
N LEU A 34 -4.71 1.34 -13.28
CA LEU A 34 -4.36 0.02 -12.74
C LEU A 34 -5.54 -0.91 -13.02
N ARG A 35 -5.37 -1.83 -13.97
CA ARG A 35 -6.42 -2.81 -14.32
C ARG A 35 -6.20 -4.10 -13.52
N PRO A 36 -7.25 -4.70 -12.93
CA PRO A 36 -7.14 -5.98 -12.21
C PRO A 36 -6.59 -7.12 -13.06
N THR A 37 -6.88 -7.09 -14.36
CA THR A 37 -6.47 -8.13 -15.31
C THR A 37 -5.06 -7.94 -15.86
N ASP A 38 -4.35 -6.88 -15.45
CA ASP A 38 -3.01 -6.59 -15.93
C ASP A 38 -1.97 -7.28 -15.02
N PRO A 39 -1.14 -8.21 -15.56
CA PRO A 39 -0.13 -8.91 -14.77
C PRO A 39 0.87 -7.99 -14.08
N SER A 40 1.13 -6.80 -14.63
CA SER A 40 2.02 -5.82 -14.01
C SER A 40 1.41 -5.20 -12.75
N VAL A 41 0.09 -5.04 -12.71
CA VAL A 41 -0.66 -4.54 -11.54
C VAL A 41 -0.69 -5.61 -10.46
N GLU A 42 -0.88 -6.88 -10.83
CA GLU A 42 -0.80 -8.00 -9.90
C GLU A 42 0.58 -8.09 -9.24
N ALA A 43 1.66 -7.99 -10.04
CA ALA A 43 3.03 -7.97 -9.53
C ALA A 43 3.28 -6.79 -8.58
N PHE A 44 2.79 -5.60 -8.93
CA PHE A 44 2.85 -4.42 -8.07
C PHE A 44 2.13 -4.64 -6.73
N ILE A 45 0.90 -5.16 -6.74
CA ILE A 45 0.12 -5.43 -5.53
C ILE A 45 0.84 -6.44 -4.64
N ASN A 46 1.39 -7.51 -5.23
CA ASN A 46 2.08 -8.55 -4.48
C ASN A 46 3.35 -8.02 -3.78
N GLU A 47 4.14 -7.21 -4.49
CA GLU A 47 5.34 -6.60 -3.88
C GLU A 47 4.98 -5.55 -2.82
N ALA A 48 3.97 -4.70 -3.10
CA ALA A 48 3.49 -3.73 -2.13
C ALA A 48 2.95 -4.41 -0.86
N ARG A 49 2.17 -5.49 -1.00
CA ARG A 49 1.65 -6.30 0.10
C ARG A 49 2.78 -6.86 0.96
N ARG A 50 3.82 -7.43 0.32
CA ARG A 50 5.01 -7.94 1.01
C ARG A 50 5.74 -6.84 1.78
N SER A 51 6.02 -5.71 1.13
CA SER A 51 6.76 -4.59 1.71
C SER A 51 6.02 -3.96 2.90
N LEU A 52 4.71 -3.75 2.78
CA LEU A 52 3.88 -3.18 3.84
C LEU A 52 3.74 -4.15 5.02
N THR A 53 3.50 -5.43 4.76
CA THR A 53 3.44 -6.46 5.80
C THR A 53 4.74 -6.50 6.61
N TYR A 54 5.88 -6.48 5.91
CA TYR A 54 7.18 -6.45 6.56
C TYR A 54 7.43 -5.16 7.36
N SER A 55 7.01 -4.02 6.82
CA SER A 55 7.12 -2.74 7.54
C SER A 55 6.24 -2.69 8.79
N LEU A 56 5.05 -3.29 8.74
CA LEU A 56 4.14 -3.40 9.87
C LEU A 56 4.56 -4.46 10.89
N SER A 57 5.26 -5.51 10.48
CA SER A 57 5.77 -6.52 11.43
C SER A 57 6.96 -6.03 12.25
N ARG A 58 7.65 -4.98 11.80
CA ARG A 58 8.75 -4.38 12.57
C ARG A 58 8.21 -3.81 13.89
N PRO A 59 8.86 -4.10 15.02
CA PRO A 59 8.50 -3.50 16.30
C PRO A 59 8.55 -1.98 16.15
N VAL A 60 7.54 -1.29 16.65
CA VAL A 60 7.66 0.15 16.87
C VAL A 60 8.70 0.28 17.98
N VAL A 61 9.91 0.69 17.62
CA VAL A 61 10.90 1.10 18.62
C VAL A 61 10.33 2.37 19.22
N ASN A 62 9.48 2.21 20.25
CA ASN A 62 9.28 3.29 21.20
C ASN A 62 10.66 3.51 21.81
N ALA A 63 11.34 4.58 21.41
CA ALA A 63 12.49 5.08 22.13
C ALA A 63 11.99 5.55 23.50
N VAL A 64 11.68 4.61 24.40
CA VAL A 64 11.44 4.90 25.80
C VAL A 64 12.81 4.84 26.47
N SER A 65 13.36 6.03 26.64
CA SER A 65 14.17 6.48 27.77
C SER A 65 15.11 5.47 28.43
N TYR A 66 16.41 5.61 28.15
CA TYR A 66 17.40 5.47 29.21
C TYR A 66 17.91 6.86 29.58
N LEU A 67 17.93 7.06 30.90
CA LEU A 67 18.31 8.22 31.71
C LEU A 67 19.49 9.04 31.18
#